data_AF-A0A930E0N9-F1
#
_entry.id   AF-A0A930E0N9-F1
#
_cell.length_a   1.000
_cell.length_b   1.000
_cell.length_c   1.000
_cell.angle_alpha   90.00
_cell.angle_beta   90.00
_cell.angle_gamma   90.00
#
_symmetry.space_group_name_H-M   'P 1'
#
loop_
_entity.id
_entity.type
_entity.pdbx_description
1 polymer ?
#
loop_
_entity_poly.entity_id
_entity_poly.type
_entity_poly.pdbx_seq_one_letter_code
_entity_poly.pdbx_strand_id
1 'polypeptide(L)'
;LQYSNEHTRSRDKLLLPKEIMGHHIHFSEKKNFRYLLIPLLGLFACFLLPLQALEQQKTRQKSRLSSLTLDYAELVSKLVVYLGAGLAIRNSFSEIAKHYNYLVKNCHQESHPLYEELNTLLNQLASNVGEGEAYLNFSKRIALKPYGKLISLIEQNRKNGSKDLSRQLHMEMEEAFSVRKHIAKRLGEEAGTKLLLPLILQLFVIMLMILYPAMQSLH
;
A
#
# COMPACT_ATOMS: atom_id res chain seq x y z
N LEU A 1 6.16 -69.42 -22.97
CA LEU A 1 6.32 -68.06 -22.39
C LEU A 1 6.18 -68.01 -20.86
N GLN A 2 5.64 -69.05 -20.20
CA GLN A 2 5.75 -69.21 -18.73
C GLN A 2 7.15 -69.64 -18.24
N TYR A 3 7.99 -70.19 -19.11
CA TYR A 3 9.26 -70.82 -18.71
C TYR A 3 10.43 -69.88 -18.36
N SER A 4 10.29 -68.55 -18.47
CA SER A 4 11.41 -67.62 -18.17
C SER A 4 11.17 -66.68 -16.99
N ASN A 5 10.01 -66.78 -16.31
CA ASN A 5 9.69 -65.91 -15.18
C ASN A 5 9.81 -66.61 -13.81
N GLU A 6 10.17 -67.90 -13.75
CA GLU A 6 10.30 -68.61 -12.47
C GLU A 6 11.60 -68.32 -11.71
N HIS A 7 12.66 -67.85 -12.39
CA HIS A 7 13.99 -67.67 -11.75
C HIS A 7 14.38 -66.24 -11.36
N THR A 8 13.49 -65.25 -11.49
CA THR A 8 13.81 -63.87 -11.06
C THR A 8 12.80 -63.36 -10.05
N ARG A 9 12.60 -64.11 -8.96
CA ARG A 9 11.72 -63.73 -7.84
C ARG A 9 12.36 -62.71 -6.87
N SER A 10 13.53 -62.15 -7.19
CA SER A 10 14.28 -61.24 -6.29
C SER A 10 14.90 -60.00 -6.94
N ARG A 11 14.51 -59.61 -8.16
CA ARG A 11 14.91 -58.29 -8.68
C ARG A 11 13.74 -57.56 -9.32
N ASP A 12 13.60 -56.33 -8.88
CA ASP A 12 12.55 -55.35 -9.08
C ASP A 12 12.44 -54.83 -10.55
N LYS A 13 12.54 -55.72 -11.55
CA LYS A 13 12.48 -55.36 -12.97
C LYS A 13 11.80 -56.47 -13.79
N LEU A 14 10.60 -56.17 -14.29
CA LEU A 14 9.91 -56.94 -15.32
C LEU A 14 10.47 -56.58 -16.71
N LEU A 15 10.81 -57.60 -17.51
CA LEU A 15 11.16 -57.43 -18.92
C LEU A 15 9.89 -57.53 -19.77
N LEU A 16 9.56 -56.44 -20.47
CA LEU A 16 8.36 -56.33 -21.31
C LEU A 16 8.57 -57.03 -22.67
N PRO A 17 7.64 -57.89 -23.12
CA PRO A 17 7.75 -58.59 -24.40
C PRO A 17 7.51 -57.64 -25.57
N LYS A 18 8.36 -57.72 -26.61
CA LYS A 18 8.33 -56.84 -27.78
C LYS A 18 7.30 -57.24 -28.85
N GLU A 19 6.70 -58.43 -28.73
CA GLU A 19 5.74 -58.99 -29.70
C GLU A 19 4.64 -59.77 -28.99
N ILE A 20 3.39 -59.53 -29.40
CA ILE A 20 2.24 -60.35 -29.04
C ILE A 20 1.54 -60.69 -30.36
N MET A 21 1.40 -61.98 -30.66
CA MET A 21 0.73 -62.51 -31.87
C MET A 21 1.19 -61.90 -33.21
N GLY A 22 2.50 -61.68 -33.39
CA GLY A 22 3.08 -61.26 -34.68
C GLY A 22 2.90 -59.77 -35.02
N HIS A 23 2.54 -58.92 -34.06
CA HIS A 23 2.54 -57.46 -34.22
C HIS A 23 3.56 -56.83 -33.26
N HIS A 24 4.40 -55.93 -33.79
CA HIS A 24 5.37 -55.17 -33.00
C HIS A 24 4.65 -54.15 -32.13
N ILE A 25 4.89 -54.21 -30.81
CA ILE A 25 4.27 -53.29 -29.86
C ILE A 25 5.31 -52.25 -29.45
N HIS A 26 5.02 -50.98 -29.73
CA HIS A 26 5.81 -49.86 -29.25
C HIS A 26 5.21 -49.33 -27.95
N PHE A 27 5.85 -49.62 -26.82
CA PHE A 27 5.43 -49.10 -25.52
C PHE A 27 5.93 -47.65 -25.38
N SER A 28 5.04 -46.69 -25.60
CA SER A 28 5.31 -45.28 -25.30
C SER A 28 4.75 -44.94 -23.93
N GLU A 29 5.64 -44.60 -22.99
CA GLU A 29 5.25 -44.16 -21.66
C GLU A 29 4.61 -42.77 -21.81
N LYS A 30 3.30 -42.64 -21.52
CA LYS A 30 2.64 -41.34 -21.48
C LYS A 30 3.30 -40.50 -20.38
N LYS A 31 4.24 -39.62 -20.75
CA LYS A 31 4.85 -38.65 -19.83
C LYS A 31 3.75 -37.76 -19.25
N ASN A 32 3.29 -38.11 -18.06
CA ASN A 32 2.28 -37.36 -17.33
C ASN A 32 2.90 -36.07 -16.78
N PHE A 33 2.87 -34.97 -17.53
CA PHE A 33 3.35 -33.65 -17.09
C PHE A 33 2.72 -33.12 -15.78
N ARG A 34 1.71 -33.81 -15.24
CA ARG A 34 1.10 -33.57 -13.93
C ARG A 34 2.11 -33.50 -12.77
N TYR A 35 3.16 -34.32 -12.76
CA TYR A 35 4.18 -34.26 -11.69
C TYR A 35 5.06 -33.01 -11.77
N LEU A 36 5.14 -32.37 -12.95
CA LEU A 36 5.90 -31.14 -13.17
C LEU A 36 5.12 -29.88 -12.74
N LEU A 37 3.79 -29.97 -12.65
CA LEU A 37 2.93 -28.88 -12.19
C LEU A 37 3.09 -28.58 -10.69
N ILE A 38 3.33 -29.61 -9.87
CA ILE A 38 3.51 -29.45 -8.41
C ILE A 38 4.72 -28.56 -8.07
N PRO A 39 5.94 -28.79 -8.59
CA PRO A 39 7.08 -27.91 -8.32
C PRO A 39 6.93 -26.54 -8.98
N LEU A 40 6.29 -26.43 -10.15
CA LEU A 40 6.00 -25.15 -10.80
C LEU A 40 5.06 -24.28 -9.95
N LEU A 41 4.00 -24.88 -9.43
CA LEU A 41 3.03 -24.19 -8.56
C LEU A 41 3.67 -23.78 -7.24
N GLY A 42 4.54 -24.64 -6.69
CA GLY A 42 5.35 -24.33 -5.51
C GLY A 42 6.31 -23.16 -5.74
N LEU A 43 7.01 -23.13 -6.87
CA LEU A 43 7.91 -22.02 -7.25
C LEU A 43 7.11 -20.71 -7.40
N PHE A 44 5.95 -20.78 -8.04
CA PHE A 44 5.06 -19.64 -8.22
C PHE A 44 4.56 -19.10 -6.88
N ALA A 45 4.11 -19.97 -5.97
CA ALA A 45 3.69 -19.58 -4.61
C ALA A 45 4.85 -18.98 -3.80
N CYS A 46 6.04 -19.57 -3.90
CA CYS A 46 7.25 -19.07 -3.23
C CYS A 46 7.68 -17.69 -3.74
N PHE A 47 7.40 -17.36 -5.01
CA PHE A 47 7.62 -16.04 -5.57
C PHE A 47 6.52 -15.03 -5.15
N LEU A 48 5.24 -15.43 -5.13
CA LEU A 48 4.12 -14.53 -4.81
C LEU A 48 4.03 -14.11 -3.33
N LEU A 49 4.27 -15.04 -2.39
CA LEU A 49 4.13 -14.78 -0.96
C LEU A 49 5.06 -13.66 -0.43
N PRO A 50 6.38 -13.65 -0.73
CA PRO A 50 7.28 -12.60 -0.24
C PRO A 50 7.02 -11.24 -0.90
N LEU A 51 6.48 -11.20 -2.12
CA LEU A 51 6.06 -9.94 -2.77
C LEU A 51 4.98 -9.23 -1.95
N GLN A 52 3.99 -9.96 -1.44
CA GLN A 52 2.91 -9.38 -0.62
C GLN A 52 3.44 -8.80 0.70
N ALA A 53 4.38 -9.46 1.36
CA ALA A 53 4.94 -9.00 2.63
C ALA A 53 5.79 -7.71 2.48
N LEU A 54 6.60 -7.63 1.42
CA LEU A 54 7.39 -6.44 1.10
C LEU A 54 6.52 -5.26 0.65
N GLU A 55 5.42 -5.53 -0.06
CA GLU A 55 4.44 -4.50 -0.42
C GLU A 55 3.71 -3.96 0.80
N GLN A 56 3.30 -4.79 1.76
CA GLN A 56 2.52 -4.37 2.92
C GLN A 56 3.22 -3.30 3.78
N GLN A 57 4.54 -3.39 3.97
CA GLN A 57 5.27 -2.38 4.74
C GLN A 57 5.39 -1.05 3.97
N LYS A 58 5.65 -1.13 2.67
CA LYS A 58 5.70 0.04 1.78
C LYS A 58 4.32 0.69 1.62
N THR A 59 3.25 -0.10 1.56
CA THR A 59 1.87 0.41 1.42
C THR A 59 1.39 1.08 2.70
N ARG A 60 1.74 0.58 3.89
CA ARG A 60 1.42 1.24 5.17
C ARG A 60 2.10 2.59 5.33
N GLN A 61 3.38 2.70 4.95
CA GLN A 61 4.08 3.98 4.99
C GLN A 61 3.52 4.95 3.95
N LYS A 62 3.28 4.47 2.72
CA LYS A 62 2.67 5.27 1.66
C LYS A 62 1.26 5.74 2.03
N SER A 63 0.44 4.89 2.66
CA SER A 63 -0.91 5.26 3.09
C SER A 63 -0.85 6.32 4.18
N ARG A 64 0.01 6.15 5.21
CA ARG A 64 0.22 7.16 6.25
C ARG A 64 0.61 8.52 5.65
N LEU A 65 1.60 8.55 4.78
CA LEU A 65 2.06 9.79 4.14
C LEU A 65 0.98 10.40 3.23
N SER A 66 0.22 9.56 2.53
CA SER A 66 -0.89 10.01 1.69
C SER A 66 -2.01 10.63 2.52
N SER A 67 -2.41 10.00 3.63
CA SER A 67 -3.40 10.55 4.56
C SER A 67 -2.93 11.89 5.11
N LEU A 68 -1.70 11.98 5.62
CA LEU A 68 -1.12 13.24 6.10
C LEU A 68 -1.09 14.33 5.02
N THR A 69 -0.80 13.97 3.77
CA THR A 69 -0.80 14.92 2.65
C THR A 69 -2.21 15.48 2.38
N LEU A 70 -3.25 14.64 2.48
CA LEU A 70 -4.65 15.06 2.31
C LEU A 70 -5.13 15.92 3.49
N ASP A 71 -4.73 15.54 4.70
CA ASP A 71 -5.12 16.22 5.95
C ASP A 71 -4.46 17.60 6.09
N TYR A 72 -3.31 17.82 5.44
CA TYR A 72 -2.59 19.09 5.46
C TYR A 72 -3.46 20.28 5.01
N ALA A 73 -4.21 20.14 3.91
CA ALA A 73 -5.07 21.20 3.41
C ALA A 73 -6.16 21.59 4.42
N GLU A 74 -6.69 20.60 5.14
CA GLU A 74 -7.70 20.83 6.18
C GLU A 74 -7.10 21.52 7.40
N LEU A 75 -5.90 21.10 7.83
CA LEU A 75 -5.18 21.73 8.92
C LEU A 75 -4.92 23.21 8.65
N VAL A 76 -4.34 23.54 7.49
CA VAL A 76 -4.01 24.93 7.14
C VAL A 76 -5.28 25.77 7.00
N SER A 77 -6.34 25.23 6.39
CA SER A 77 -7.63 25.90 6.28
C SER A 77 -8.20 26.27 7.66
N LYS A 78 -8.20 25.32 8.60
CA LYS A 78 -8.66 25.60 9.97
C LYS A 78 -7.77 26.61 10.68
N LEU A 79 -6.45 26.51 10.54
CA LEU A 79 -5.51 27.49 11.11
C LEU A 79 -5.82 28.90 10.58
N VAL A 80 -6.03 29.06 9.28
CA VAL A 80 -6.43 30.32 8.65
C VAL A 80 -7.72 30.86 9.28
N VAL A 81 -8.75 30.02 9.42
CA VAL A 81 -10.03 30.42 10.03
C VAL A 81 -9.86 30.86 11.49
N TYR A 82 -9.16 30.07 12.31
CA TYR A 82 -8.95 30.41 13.72
C TYR A 82 -8.07 31.65 13.92
N LEU A 83 -7.01 31.79 13.13
CA LEU A 83 -6.15 32.98 13.18
C LEU A 83 -6.89 34.22 12.67
N GLY A 84 -7.72 34.09 11.63
CA GLY A 84 -8.61 35.15 11.15
C GLY A 84 -9.66 35.57 12.18
N ALA A 85 -10.10 34.64 13.03
CA ALA A 85 -10.96 34.92 14.19
C ALA A 85 -10.21 35.56 15.38
N GLY A 86 -8.90 35.80 15.26
CA GLY A 86 -8.09 36.45 16.30
C GLY A 86 -7.53 35.52 17.37
N LEU A 87 -7.62 34.19 17.19
CA LEU A 87 -6.98 33.25 18.12
C LEU A 87 -5.45 33.29 17.95
N ALA A 88 -4.72 33.11 19.04
CA ALA A 88 -3.27 32.88 18.98
C ALA A 88 -2.97 31.48 18.39
N ILE A 89 -1.83 31.31 17.72
CA ILE A 89 -1.42 30.07 17.04
C ILE A 89 -1.54 28.84 17.94
N ARG A 90 -1.06 28.93 19.18
CA ARG A 90 -1.17 27.86 20.18
C ARG A 90 -2.62 27.47 20.46
N ASN A 91 -3.51 28.45 20.61
CA ASN A 91 -4.92 28.21 20.86
C ASN A 91 -5.60 27.62 19.61
N SER A 92 -5.23 28.08 18.41
CA SER A 92 -5.72 27.50 17.16
C SER A 92 -5.40 26.01 17.06
N PHE A 93 -4.15 25.58 17.34
CA PHE A 93 -3.81 24.14 17.37
C PHE A 93 -4.59 23.38 18.44
N SER A 94 -4.80 23.98 19.61
CA SER A 94 -5.62 23.39 20.69
C SER A 94 -7.06 23.15 20.25
N GLU A 95 -7.71 24.17 19.68
CA GLU A 95 -9.11 24.06 19.22
C GLU A 95 -9.26 23.06 18.07
N ILE A 96 -8.30 23.03 17.13
CA ILE A 96 -8.27 22.03 16.06
C ILE A 96 -8.21 20.61 16.62
N ALA A 97 -7.28 20.33 17.55
CA ALA A 97 -7.15 18.99 18.11
C ALA A 97 -8.37 18.59 18.95
N LYS A 98 -8.93 19.50 19.74
CA LYS A 98 -10.17 19.26 20.49
C LYS A 98 -11.33 18.90 19.57
N HIS A 99 -11.50 19.66 18.48
CA HIS A 99 -12.53 19.39 17.48
C HIS A 99 -12.35 18.00 16.86
N TYR A 100 -11.12 17.61 16.51
CA TYR A 100 -10.87 16.27 15.99
C TYR A 100 -11.12 15.16 17.01
N ASN A 101 -10.67 15.33 18.26
CA ASN A 101 -10.93 14.37 19.33
C ASN A 101 -12.43 14.21 19.60
N TYR A 102 -13.22 15.29 19.46
CA TYR A 102 -14.68 15.25 19.55
C TYR A 102 -15.28 14.41 18.41
N LEU A 103 -14.86 14.63 17.16
CA LEU A 103 -15.35 13.88 16.00
C LEU A 103 -15.04 12.38 16.10
N VAL A 104 -13.84 12.03 16.55
CA VAL A 104 -13.45 10.63 16.73
C VAL A 104 -14.29 9.96 17.83
N LYS A 105 -14.50 10.62 18.97
CA LYS A 105 -15.27 10.05 20.09
C LYS A 105 -16.77 9.98 19.85
N ASN A 106 -17.36 11.02 19.27
CA ASN A 106 -18.82 11.17 19.21
C ASN A 106 -19.41 10.84 17.84
N CYS A 107 -18.64 11.04 16.77
CA CYS A 107 -19.11 10.86 15.40
C CYS A 107 -18.55 9.59 14.74
N HIS A 108 -17.86 8.73 15.49
CA HIS A 108 -17.22 7.50 14.99
C HIS A 108 -16.31 7.73 13.78
N GLN A 109 -15.69 8.91 13.70
CA GLN A 109 -14.80 9.24 12.61
C GLN A 109 -13.47 8.48 12.75
N GLU A 110 -12.92 8.01 11.63
CA GLU A 110 -11.63 7.32 11.63
C GLU A 110 -10.53 8.21 12.21
N SER A 111 -9.68 7.61 13.04
CA SER A 111 -8.53 8.31 13.63
C SER A 111 -7.43 8.45 12.58
N HIS A 112 -7.16 9.68 12.16
CA HIS A 112 -6.08 9.98 11.22
C HIS A 112 -4.74 10.17 11.95
N PRO A 113 -3.59 9.80 11.32
CA PRO A 113 -2.26 9.98 11.91
C PRO A 113 -1.96 11.43 12.34
N LEU A 114 -2.54 12.42 11.67
CA LEU A 114 -2.36 13.83 12.02
C LEU A 114 -2.86 14.14 13.44
N TYR A 115 -3.96 13.52 13.88
CA TYR A 115 -4.60 13.82 15.15
C TYR A 115 -3.73 13.38 16.33
N GLU A 116 -3.07 12.22 16.19
CA GLU A 116 -2.10 11.73 17.16
C GLU A 116 -0.89 12.67 17.28
N GLU A 117 -0.38 13.16 16.14
CA GLU A 117 0.75 14.10 16.11
C GLU A 117 0.37 15.47 16.71
N LEU A 118 -0.87 15.92 16.51
CA LEU A 118 -1.42 17.15 17.11
C LEU A 118 -1.56 17.01 18.62
N ASN A 119 -2.10 15.89 19.12
CA ASN A 119 -2.18 15.63 20.57
C ASN A 119 -0.78 15.61 21.20
N THR A 120 0.19 14.99 20.52
CA THR A 120 1.60 15.00 20.95
C THR A 120 2.17 16.42 20.98
N LEU A 121 1.89 17.25 19.97
CA LEU A 121 2.29 18.66 19.95
C LEU A 121 1.70 19.43 21.14
N LEU A 122 0.41 19.26 21.43
CA LEU A 122 -0.23 19.93 22.56
C LEU A 122 0.34 19.50 23.90
N ASN A 123 0.66 18.21 24.06
CA ASN A 123 1.34 17.72 25.26
C ASN A 123 2.73 18.35 25.42
N GLN A 124 3.48 18.54 24.34
CA GLN A 124 4.77 19.24 24.37
C GLN A 124 4.61 20.72 24.72
N LEU A 125 3.60 21.40 24.15
CA LEU A 125 3.30 22.81 24.45
C LEU A 125 2.78 23.03 25.88
N ALA A 126 2.19 22.01 26.50
CA ALA A 126 1.78 22.04 27.91
C ALA A 126 2.92 21.68 28.88
N SER A 127 3.97 21.02 28.38
CA SER A 127 5.14 20.62 29.15
C SER A 127 6.21 21.72 29.16
N ASN A 128 7.33 21.49 29.85
CA ASN A 128 8.46 22.43 29.92
C ASN A 128 9.31 22.50 28.63
N VAL A 129 8.72 22.20 27.47
CA VAL A 129 9.38 22.27 26.15
C VAL A 129 9.10 23.64 25.56
N GLY A 130 10.13 24.33 25.06
CA GLY A 130 9.94 25.63 24.43
C GLY A 130 9.04 25.54 23.19
N GLU A 131 8.13 26.50 22.99
CA GLU A 131 7.10 26.41 21.93
C GLU A 131 7.69 26.18 20.53
N GLY A 132 8.86 26.74 20.26
CA GLY A 132 9.49 26.60 18.94
C GLY A 132 10.11 25.25 18.72
N GLU A 133 10.65 24.68 19.79
CA GLU A 133 11.14 23.31 19.78
C GLU A 133 9.98 22.32 19.61
N ALA A 134 8.83 22.57 20.25
CA ALA A 134 7.62 21.76 20.07
C ALA A 134 7.14 21.78 18.60
N TYR A 135 7.09 22.96 17.97
CA TYR A 135 6.73 23.09 16.55
C TYR A 135 7.74 22.42 15.61
N LEU A 136 9.04 22.56 15.86
CA LEU A 136 10.09 21.87 15.10
C LEU A 136 10.02 20.35 15.27
N ASN A 137 9.77 19.87 16.48
CA ASN A 137 9.62 18.44 16.74
C ASN A 137 8.38 17.88 16.03
N PHE A 138 7.28 18.64 15.96
CA PHE A 138 6.09 18.26 15.20
C PHE A 138 6.37 18.10 13.70
N SER A 139 7.04 19.06 13.04
CA SER A 139 7.38 18.91 11.61
C SER A 139 8.36 17.76 11.37
N LYS A 140 9.33 17.53 12.26
CA LYS A 140 10.27 16.41 12.19
C LYS A 140 9.59 15.05 12.30
N ARG A 141 8.58 14.90 13.18
CA ARG A 141 7.81 13.64 13.32
C ARG A 141 6.96 13.33 12.09
N ILE A 142 6.35 14.36 11.50
CA ILE A 142 5.54 14.19 10.28
C ILE A 142 6.44 13.95 9.05
N ALA A 143 7.64 14.55 9.03
CA ALA A 143 8.66 14.38 7.98
C ALA A 143 8.17 14.68 6.55
N LEU A 144 7.22 15.61 6.40
CA LEU A 144 6.67 16.07 5.12
C LEU A 144 7.03 17.54 4.85
N LYS A 145 7.43 17.85 3.61
CA LYS A 145 7.84 19.21 3.21
C LYS A 145 6.79 20.29 3.48
N PRO A 146 5.48 20.10 3.20
CA PRO A 146 4.47 21.13 3.46
C PRO A 146 4.35 21.50 4.95
N TYR A 147 4.47 20.51 5.84
CA TYR A 147 4.47 20.74 7.28
C TYR A 147 5.72 21.48 7.75
N GLY A 148 6.89 21.17 7.17
CA GLY A 148 8.12 21.92 7.43
C GLY A 148 8.03 23.38 7.02
N LYS A 149 7.43 23.67 5.86
CA LYS A 149 7.18 25.04 5.37
C LYS A 149 6.24 25.78 6.32
N LEU A 150 5.11 25.17 6.69
CA LEU A 150 4.14 25.73 7.64
C LEU A 150 4.80 26.13 8.98
N ILE A 151 5.57 25.22 9.57
CA ILE A 151 6.25 25.49 10.85
C ILE A 151 7.30 26.59 10.70
N SER A 152 8.01 26.65 9.57
CA SER A 152 8.96 27.74 9.30
C SER A 152 8.26 29.10 9.26
N LEU A 153 7.07 29.19 8.65
CA LEU A 153 6.26 30.42 8.63
C LEU A 153 5.81 30.83 10.04
N ILE A 154 5.35 29.87 10.84
CA ILE A 154 4.93 30.09 12.24
C ILE A 154 6.11 30.59 13.08
N GLU A 155 7.28 29.95 12.95
CA GLU A 155 8.49 30.34 13.67
C GLU A 155 8.98 31.74 13.29
N GLN A 156 8.92 32.07 11.99
CA GLN A 156 9.27 33.40 11.50
C GLN A 156 8.31 34.46 12.02
N ASN A 157 7.01 34.17 12.04
CA ASN A 157 6.01 35.07 12.61
C ASN A 157 6.27 35.33 14.10
N ARG A 158 6.61 34.28 14.86
CA ARG A 158 6.90 34.40 16.30
C ARG A 158 8.15 35.23 16.59
N LYS A 159 9.22 35.05 15.81
CA LYS A 159 10.50 35.77 16.03
C LYS A 159 10.45 37.22 15.58
N ASN A 160 9.78 37.49 14.44
CA ASN A 160 9.89 38.77 13.75
C ASN A 160 8.59 39.58 13.73
N GLY A 161 7.47 39.02 14.20
CA GLY A 161 6.16 39.67 14.25
C GLY A 161 5.67 40.13 12.87
N SER A 162 5.05 39.24 12.08
CA SER A 162 4.61 39.62 10.72
C SER A 162 3.12 39.96 10.66
N LYS A 163 2.78 41.09 10.04
CA LYS A 163 1.40 41.39 9.59
C LYS A 163 0.92 40.45 8.46
N ASP A 164 1.83 39.69 7.84
CA ASP A 164 1.55 38.87 6.65
C ASP A 164 1.35 37.37 6.90
N LEU A 165 1.43 36.86 8.13
CA LEU A 165 1.29 35.41 8.38
C LEU A 165 -0.05 34.88 7.86
N SER A 166 -1.13 35.61 8.12
CA SER A 166 -2.47 35.23 7.64
C SER A 166 -2.51 35.14 6.11
N ARG A 167 -1.92 36.12 5.41
CA ARG A 167 -1.82 36.11 3.95
C ARG A 167 -0.98 34.93 3.44
N GLN A 168 0.14 34.63 4.08
CA GLN A 168 1.01 33.50 3.71
C GLN A 168 0.31 32.15 3.93
N LEU A 169 -0.41 31.99 5.04
CA LEU A 169 -1.19 30.79 5.31
C LEU A 169 -2.37 30.64 4.34
N HIS A 170 -3.01 31.74 3.92
CA HIS A 170 -4.04 31.73 2.89
C HIS A 170 -3.49 31.24 1.54
N MET A 171 -2.32 31.71 1.12
CA MET A 171 -1.66 31.22 -0.10
C MET A 171 -1.29 29.74 0.00
N GLU A 172 -0.74 29.31 1.15
CA GLU A 172 -0.41 27.91 1.41
C GLU A 172 -1.66 27.01 1.41
N MET A 173 -2.77 27.51 1.96
CA MET A 173 -4.05 26.82 1.97
C MET A 173 -4.55 26.60 0.54
N GLU A 174 -4.50 27.62 -0.32
CA GLU A 174 -4.92 27.51 -1.73
C GLU A 174 -4.03 26.52 -2.49
N GLU A 175 -2.72 26.57 -2.28
CA GLU A 175 -1.76 25.59 -2.81
C GLU A 175 -2.12 24.18 -2.34
N ALA A 176 -2.36 23.97 -1.05
CA ALA A 176 -2.71 22.68 -0.48
C ALA A 176 -4.04 22.13 -1.00
N PHE A 177 -5.06 22.98 -1.17
CA PHE A 177 -6.34 22.58 -1.79
C PHE A 177 -6.18 22.22 -3.26
N SER A 178 -5.34 22.94 -4.00
CA SER A 178 -5.03 22.60 -5.38
C SER A 178 -4.39 21.21 -5.46
N VAL A 179 -3.41 20.91 -4.59
CA VAL A 179 -2.77 19.60 -4.48
C VAL A 179 -3.78 18.52 -4.13
N ARG A 180 -4.65 18.75 -3.13
CA ARG A 180 -5.72 17.80 -2.77
C ARG A 180 -6.65 17.51 -3.95
N LYS A 181 -7.03 18.54 -4.72
CA LYS A 181 -7.87 18.40 -5.93
C LYS A 181 -7.16 17.59 -7.03
N HIS A 182 -5.86 17.83 -7.24
CA HIS A 182 -5.06 17.06 -8.19
C HIS A 182 -4.89 15.61 -7.77
N ILE A 183 -4.67 15.34 -6.48
CA ILE A 183 -4.60 13.98 -5.93
C ILE A 183 -5.95 13.28 -6.11
N ALA A 184 -7.06 13.93 -5.79
CA ALA A 184 -8.39 13.34 -6.00
C ALA A 184 -8.65 12.95 -7.46
N LYS A 185 -8.23 13.81 -8.41
CA LYS A 185 -8.31 13.49 -9.85
C LYS A 185 -7.45 12.28 -10.23
N ARG A 186 -6.18 12.28 -9.81
CA ARG A 186 -5.26 11.16 -10.08
C ARG A 186 -5.72 9.86 -9.45
N LEU A 187 -6.25 9.89 -8.23
CA LEU A 187 -6.82 8.71 -7.59
C LEU A 187 -8.02 8.17 -8.39
N GLY A 188 -8.82 9.05 -8.99
CA GLY A 188 -9.89 8.66 -9.92
C GLY A 188 -9.36 7.99 -11.19
N GLU A 189 -8.28 8.53 -11.78
CA GLU A 189 -7.63 7.95 -12.96
C GLU A 189 -6.94 6.60 -12.64
N GLU A 190 -6.23 6.53 -11.51
CA GLU A 190 -5.51 5.34 -11.04
C GLU A 190 -6.48 4.22 -10.61
N ALA A 191 -7.65 4.55 -10.05
CA ALA A 191 -8.70 3.56 -9.73
C ALA A 191 -9.16 2.79 -10.97
N GLY A 192 -9.26 3.47 -12.13
CA GLY A 192 -9.55 2.83 -13.41
C GLY A 192 -8.48 1.80 -13.78
N THR A 193 -7.20 2.16 -13.67
CA THR A 193 -6.09 1.25 -14.02
C THR A 193 -5.90 0.10 -13.03
N LYS A 194 -6.16 0.31 -11.72
CA LYS A 194 -6.14 -0.78 -10.73
C LYS A 194 -7.23 -1.81 -10.96
N LEU A 195 -8.36 -1.44 -11.59
CA LEU A 195 -9.40 -2.38 -11.99
C LEU A 195 -9.06 -3.13 -13.29
N LEU A 196 -8.24 -2.55 -14.17
CA LEU A 196 -7.80 -3.20 -15.41
C LEU A 196 -6.79 -4.33 -15.17
N LEU A 197 -5.95 -4.23 -14.13
CA LEU A 197 -4.92 -5.23 -13.85
C LEU A 197 -5.51 -6.62 -13.50
N PRO A 198 -6.52 -6.74 -12.60
CA PRO A 198 -7.26 -7.99 -12.40
C PRO A 198 -7.91 -8.54 -13.66
N LEU A 199 -8.44 -7.66 -14.54
CA LEU A 199 -9.10 -8.06 -15.78
C LEU A 199 -8.13 -8.76 -16.75
N ILE A 200 -6.94 -8.19 -16.95
CA ILE A 200 -5.91 -8.75 -17.83
C ILE A 200 -5.37 -10.07 -17.26
N LEU A 201 -5.15 -10.14 -15.94
CA LEU A 201 -4.72 -11.36 -15.27
C LEU A 201 -5.75 -12.49 -15.45
N GLN A 202 -7.04 -12.19 -15.27
CA GLN A 202 -8.10 -13.17 -15.43
C GLN A 202 -8.24 -13.65 -16.88
N LEU A 203 -8.10 -12.74 -17.86
CA LEU A 203 -8.05 -13.10 -19.26
C LEU A 203 -6.89 -14.06 -19.58
N PHE A 204 -5.71 -13.81 -19.01
CA PHE A 204 -4.54 -14.67 -19.18
C PHE A 204 -4.77 -16.07 -18.60
N VAL A 205 -5.39 -16.19 -17.43
CA VAL A 205 -5.76 -17.47 -16.82
C VAL A 205 -6.74 -18.25 -17.72
N ILE A 206 -7.77 -17.58 -18.25
CA ILE A 206 -8.74 -18.19 -19.18
C ILE A 206 -8.03 -18.66 -20.46
N MET A 207 -7.11 -17.84 -21.01
CA MET A 207 -6.34 -18.19 -22.20
C MET A 207 -5.51 -19.46 -21.99
N LEU A 208 -4.85 -19.61 -20.84
CA LEU A 208 -4.12 -20.83 -20.48
C LEU A 208 -5.05 -22.04 -20.31
N MET A 209 -6.24 -21.85 -19.72
CA MET A 209 -7.23 -22.91 -19.56
C MET A 209 -7.67 -23.49 -20.91
N ILE A 210 -7.80 -22.66 -21.94
CA ILE A 210 -8.18 -23.10 -23.30
C ILE A 210 -6.98 -23.71 -24.04
N LEU A 211 -5.80 -23.11 -23.90
CA LEU A 211 -4.61 -23.55 -24.63
C LEU A 211 -4.05 -24.89 -24.12
N TYR A 212 -4.15 -25.14 -22.82
CA TYR A 212 -3.67 -26.39 -22.19
C TYR A 212 -4.28 -27.67 -22.79
N PRO A 213 -5.62 -27.83 -22.90
CA PRO A 213 -6.22 -29.00 -23.53
C PRO A 213 -5.95 -29.04 -25.04
N ALA A 214 -5.87 -27.88 -25.71
CA ALA A 214 -5.56 -27.82 -27.14
C ALA A 214 -4.15 -28.38 -27.44
N MET A 215 -3.16 -28.08 -26.60
CA MET A 215 -1.81 -28.64 -26.71
C MET A 215 -1.78 -30.14 -26.42
N GLN A 216 -2.64 -30.65 -25.53
CA GLN A 216 -2.75 -32.10 -25.29
C GLN A 216 -3.51 -32.85 -26.38
N SER A 217 -4.41 -32.18 -27.11
CA SER A 217 -5.12 -32.79 -28.24
C SER A 217 -4.27 -32.92 -29.51
N LEU A 218 -3.16 -32.18 -29.60
CA LEU A 218 -2.26 -32.18 -30.76
C LEU A 218 -1.09 -33.17 -30.61
N HIS A 219 -0.91 -33.79 -29.44
CA HIS A 219 0.17 -34.74 -29.12
C HIS A 219 -0.40 -36.13 -28.83
#